data_AF-A0A3N5AF77-F1
#
_entry.id   AF-A0A3N5AF77-F1
#
_cell.length_a   1.000
_cell.length_b   1.000
_cell.length_c   1.000
_cell.angle_alpha   90.00
_cell.angle_beta   90.00
_cell.angle_gamma   90.00
#
_symmetry.space_group_name_H-M   'P 1'
#
loop_
_entity.id
_entity.type
_entity.pdbx_description
1 polymer ?
#
loop_
_entity_poly.entity_id
_entity_poly.type
_entity_poly.pdbx_seq_one_letter_code
_entity_poly.pdbx_strand_id
1 'polypeptide(L)'
;MVVGPDNLPVITDARTAAKNLALAALSALAHARSAECGAILDAIGSALQELQETDPETAGYFFDFLEINLGDTPAGEKWKDIMSFVSYFPGRGTVRETAYLEGKASMILRVLEKHGIAVPEDTRERIISCTDLDTLTLWFDRSLTATAAEDLFAEDPEAPGQS
;
A
#
# COMPACT_ATOMS: atom_id res chain seq x y z
N MET A 1 15.85 41.44 4.79
CA MET A 1 15.99 40.41 3.73
C MET A 1 14.77 39.51 3.88
N VAL A 2 13.76 39.75 3.04
CA VAL A 2 12.45 39.11 3.14
C VAL A 2 12.56 37.77 2.41
N VAL A 3 12.40 36.67 3.12
CA VAL A 3 12.21 35.35 2.51
C VAL A 3 10.81 35.37 1.90
N GLY A 4 10.73 35.55 0.58
CA GLY A 4 9.48 35.40 -0.16
C GLY A 4 9.15 33.92 -0.38
N PRO A 5 7.86 33.57 -0.55
CA PRO A 5 7.37 32.20 -0.74
C PRO A 5 7.97 31.47 -1.97
N ASP A 6 8.68 32.17 -2.86
CA ASP A 6 9.30 31.63 -4.08
C ASP A 6 10.67 30.95 -3.88
N ASN A 7 11.22 30.85 -2.67
CA ASN A 7 12.55 30.24 -2.46
C ASN A 7 12.59 29.17 -1.35
N LEU A 8 11.48 28.49 -1.10
CA LEU A 8 11.52 27.32 -0.24
C LEU A 8 12.22 26.16 -0.95
N PRO A 9 13.21 25.52 -0.29
CA PRO A 9 13.97 24.45 -0.91
C PRO A 9 13.06 23.29 -1.26
N VAL A 10 13.23 22.73 -2.45
CA VAL A 10 12.57 21.49 -2.84
C VAL A 10 13.19 20.37 -2.01
N ILE A 11 12.42 19.76 -1.12
CA ILE A 11 12.87 18.67 -0.24
C ILE A 11 12.29 17.36 -0.76
N THR A 12 13.04 16.63 -1.57
CA THR A 12 12.65 15.33 -2.14
C THR A 12 13.32 14.14 -1.46
N ASP A 13 14.11 14.38 -0.40
CA ASP A 13 14.81 13.36 0.35
C ASP A 13 14.12 13.10 1.70
N ALA A 14 13.72 11.85 1.95
CA ALA A 14 12.98 11.47 3.15
C ALA A 14 13.77 11.74 4.44
N ARG A 15 15.08 11.49 4.44
CA ARG A 15 15.93 11.73 5.62
C ARG A 15 16.06 13.22 5.92
N THR A 16 16.02 14.06 4.91
CA THR A 16 16.03 15.53 5.03
C THR A 16 14.67 16.05 5.48
N ALA A 17 13.58 15.48 4.98
CA ALA A 17 12.22 15.78 5.44
C ALA A 17 12.04 15.40 6.92
N ALA A 18 12.50 14.22 7.35
CA ALA A 18 12.41 13.76 8.74
C ALA A 18 13.14 14.68 9.73
N LYS A 19 14.27 15.27 9.32
CA LYS A 19 15.01 16.24 10.14
C LYS A 19 14.28 17.57 10.34
N ASN A 20 13.39 17.95 9.41
CA ASN A 20 12.67 19.21 9.47
C ASN A 20 11.32 19.12 8.75
N LEU A 21 10.38 18.41 9.37
CA LEU A 21 9.03 18.18 8.84
C LEU A 21 8.24 19.46 8.60
N ALA A 22 8.42 20.47 9.46
CA ALA A 22 7.78 21.77 9.29
C ALA A 22 8.23 22.47 8.00
N LEU A 23 9.54 22.44 7.70
CA LEU A 23 10.06 23.01 6.46
C LEU A 23 9.63 22.20 5.23
N ALA A 24 9.58 20.87 5.33
CA ALA A 24 9.12 20.00 4.25
C ALA A 24 7.63 20.24 3.94
N ALA A 25 6.77 20.36 4.97
CA ALA A 25 5.36 20.66 4.80
C ALA A 25 5.15 22.05 4.14
N LEU A 26 5.90 23.06 4.58
CA LEU A 26 5.86 24.39 3.95
C LEU A 26 6.36 24.36 2.50
N SER A 27 7.39 23.55 2.21
CA SER A 27 7.87 23.31 0.85
C SER A 27 6.78 22.68 -0.01
N ALA A 28 6.09 21.65 0.49
CA ALA A 28 4.97 21.02 -0.23
C ALA A 28 3.85 22.01 -0.55
N LEU A 29 3.49 22.88 0.38
CA LEU A 29 2.47 23.91 0.19
C LEU A 29 2.89 24.99 -0.83
N ALA A 30 4.14 25.47 -0.74
CA ALA A 30 4.68 26.46 -1.67
C ALA A 30 4.79 25.91 -3.10
N HIS A 31 5.14 24.63 -3.21
CA HIS A 31 5.30 23.90 -4.47
C HIS A 31 4.04 23.12 -4.86
N ALA A 32 2.88 23.36 -4.25
CA ALA A 32 1.65 22.57 -4.48
C ALA A 32 1.16 22.52 -5.93
N ARG A 33 1.64 23.43 -6.79
CA ARG A 33 1.33 23.49 -8.24
C ARG A 33 2.54 23.20 -9.14
N SER A 34 3.70 22.90 -8.57
CA SER A 34 4.90 22.56 -9.35
C SER A 34 4.97 21.07 -9.65
N ALA A 35 5.81 20.70 -10.63
CA ALA A 35 6.04 19.31 -10.98
C ALA A 35 6.76 18.54 -9.85
N GLU A 36 7.55 19.24 -9.02
CA GLU A 36 8.29 18.64 -7.91
C GLU A 36 7.42 18.33 -6.68
N CYS A 37 6.18 18.84 -6.61
CA CYS A 37 5.26 18.62 -5.50
C CYS A 37 5.13 17.14 -5.12
N GLY A 38 4.99 16.27 -6.11
CA GLY A 38 4.84 14.84 -5.88
C GLY A 38 6.04 14.25 -5.13
N ALA A 39 7.25 14.57 -5.58
CA ALA A 39 8.48 14.08 -4.95
C ALA A 39 8.68 14.64 -3.52
N ILE A 40 8.18 15.84 -3.25
CA ILE A 40 8.19 16.42 -1.90
C ILE A 40 7.20 15.66 -0.99
N LEU A 41 5.98 15.40 -1.47
CA LEU A 41 4.98 14.65 -0.73
C LEU A 41 5.40 13.19 -0.47
N ASP A 42 6.06 12.54 -1.43
CA ASP A 42 6.61 11.19 -1.26
C ASP A 42 7.71 11.15 -0.17
N ALA A 43 8.57 12.17 -0.14
CA ALA A 43 9.60 12.32 0.88
C ALA A 43 9.01 12.55 2.27
N ILE A 44 7.95 13.35 2.38
CA ILE A 44 7.23 13.58 3.64
C ILE A 44 6.51 12.30 4.09
N GLY A 45 5.84 11.59 3.19
CA GLY A 45 5.16 10.33 3.52
C GLY A 45 6.12 9.30 4.10
N SER A 46 7.30 9.15 3.50
CA SER A 46 8.37 8.29 4.01
C SER A 46 8.89 8.74 5.39
N ALA A 47 9.07 10.04 5.59
CA ALA A 47 9.52 10.59 6.87
C ALA A 47 8.48 10.41 7.99
N LEU A 48 7.20 10.60 7.69
CA LEU A 48 6.11 10.37 8.64
C LEU A 48 5.96 8.87 8.98
N GLN A 49 6.25 7.98 8.04
CA GLN A 49 6.27 6.54 8.30
C GLN A 49 7.33 6.15 9.35
N GLU A 50 8.56 6.68 9.21
CA GLU A 50 9.61 6.47 10.21
C GLU A 50 9.23 7.09 11.57
N LEU A 51 8.60 8.27 11.54
CA LEU A 51 8.19 8.95 12.75
C LEU A 51 7.03 8.25 13.45
N GLN A 52 6.12 7.58 12.73
CA GLN A 52 4.99 6.85 13.31
C GLN A 52 5.43 5.78 14.33
N GLU A 53 6.59 5.16 14.13
CA GLU A 53 7.13 4.14 15.04
C GLU A 53 7.73 4.73 16.32
N THR A 54 8.19 5.99 16.27
CA THR A 54 8.92 6.63 17.38
C THR A 54 8.10 7.71 18.10
N ASP A 55 7.26 8.45 17.38
CA ASP A 55 6.41 9.53 17.85
C ASP A 55 5.12 9.64 16.98
N PRO A 56 4.09 8.81 17.27
CA PRO A 56 2.86 8.79 16.50
C PRO A 56 2.01 10.06 16.65
N GLU A 57 2.16 10.83 17.74
CA GLU A 57 1.41 12.07 17.95
C GLU A 57 1.90 13.15 16.99
N THR A 58 3.22 13.32 16.88
CA THR A 58 3.81 14.29 15.93
C THR A 58 3.52 13.88 14.48
N ALA A 59 3.55 12.59 14.17
CA ALA A 59 3.20 12.10 12.84
C ALA A 59 1.74 12.42 12.46
N GLY A 60 0.80 12.17 13.39
CA GLY A 60 -0.62 12.50 13.22
C GLY A 60 -0.86 14.00 13.00
N TYR A 61 -0.17 14.87 13.76
CA TYR A 61 -0.28 16.32 13.57
C TYR A 61 0.09 16.77 12.15
N PHE A 62 1.20 16.26 11.61
CA PHE A 62 1.65 16.63 10.25
C PHE A 62 0.77 16.04 9.16
N PHE A 63 0.21 14.86 9.39
CA PHE A 63 -0.80 14.27 8.51
C PHE A 63 -2.03 15.18 8.39
N ASP A 64 -2.67 15.50 9.52
CA ASP A 64 -3.86 16.36 9.57
C ASP A 64 -3.54 17.74 8.97
N PHE A 65 -2.37 18.29 9.30
CA PHE A 65 -1.93 19.57 8.78
C PHE A 65 -1.87 19.59 7.25
N LEU A 66 -1.27 18.56 6.63
CA LEU A 66 -1.18 18.50 5.17
C LEU A 66 -2.52 18.19 4.52
N GLU A 67 -3.34 17.33 5.12
CA GLU A 67 -4.69 17.05 4.63
C GLU A 67 -5.54 18.33 4.59
N ILE A 68 -5.55 19.10 5.68
CA ILE A 68 -6.31 20.36 5.77
C ILE A 68 -5.77 21.43 4.82
N ASN A 69 -4.44 21.62 4.76
CA ASN A 69 -3.85 22.74 4.02
C ASN A 69 -3.70 22.47 2.52
N LEU A 70 -3.54 21.21 2.10
CA LEU A 70 -3.54 20.86 0.68
C LEU A 70 -4.98 20.79 0.13
N GLY A 71 -5.96 20.44 0.97
CA GLY A 71 -7.39 20.48 0.62
C GLY A 71 -7.71 19.77 -0.69
N ASP A 72 -8.55 20.39 -1.52
CA ASP A 72 -8.97 19.85 -2.83
C ASP A 72 -8.02 20.24 -3.98
N THR A 73 -6.78 20.62 -3.68
CA THR A 73 -5.79 20.86 -4.72
C THR A 73 -5.31 19.54 -5.34
N PRO A 74 -4.72 19.56 -6.56
CA PRO A 74 -4.09 18.37 -7.13
C PRO A 74 -3.02 17.74 -6.21
N ALA A 75 -2.35 18.57 -5.41
CA ALA A 75 -1.42 18.10 -4.39
C ALA A 75 -2.12 17.41 -3.21
N GLY A 76 -3.32 17.87 -2.84
CA GLY A 76 -4.17 17.22 -1.83
C GLY A 76 -4.72 15.88 -2.30
N GLU A 77 -5.18 15.79 -3.55
CA GLU A 77 -5.58 14.51 -4.16
C GLU A 77 -4.41 13.53 -4.23
N LYS A 78 -3.21 14.00 -4.61
CA LYS A 78 -1.99 13.19 -4.58
C LYS A 78 -1.60 12.79 -3.16
N TRP A 79 -1.76 13.68 -2.18
CA TRP A 79 -1.52 13.36 -0.78
C TRP A 79 -2.48 12.30 -0.26
N LYS A 80 -3.77 12.36 -0.62
CA LYS A 80 -4.75 11.30 -0.31
C LYS A 80 -4.40 9.96 -0.97
N ASP A 81 -3.86 9.95 -2.18
CA ASP A 81 -3.39 8.72 -2.84
C ASP A 81 -2.17 8.12 -2.14
N ILE A 82 -1.16 8.96 -1.85
CA ILE A 82 0.03 8.59 -1.07
C ILE A 82 -0.40 8.07 0.30
N MET A 83 -1.33 8.74 0.97
CA MET A 83 -1.81 8.33 2.27
C MET A 83 -2.77 7.14 2.21
N SER A 84 -3.53 6.93 1.14
CA SER A 84 -4.23 5.66 0.94
C SER A 84 -3.24 4.51 0.80
N PHE A 85 -2.06 4.77 0.24
CA PHE A 85 -0.96 3.82 0.16
C PHE A 85 -0.19 3.69 1.49
N VAL A 86 -0.07 4.76 2.30
CA VAL A 86 0.70 4.85 3.56
C VAL A 86 -0.13 4.52 4.81
N SER A 87 -1.36 5.03 4.95
CA SER A 87 -2.36 4.67 5.98
C SER A 87 -2.79 3.20 5.92
N TYR A 88 -2.39 2.48 4.87
CA TYR A 88 -2.44 1.03 4.80
C TYR A 88 -1.34 0.33 5.65
N PHE A 89 -0.51 1.03 6.45
CA PHE A 89 0.59 0.37 7.18
C PHE A 89 0.90 0.86 8.60
N PRO A 90 0.95 -0.07 9.57
CA PRO A 90 2.06 -0.20 10.50
C PRO A 90 3.15 -1.10 9.89
N GLY A 91 4.27 -0.51 9.45
CA GLY A 91 5.54 -1.20 9.16
C GLY A 91 5.65 -1.93 7.80
N ARG A 92 6.54 -1.41 6.93
CA ARG A 92 7.21 -2.06 5.77
C ARG A 92 6.60 -1.94 4.37
N GLY A 93 7.29 -1.17 3.53
CA GLY A 93 7.21 -1.21 2.06
C GLY A 93 7.99 -2.34 1.36
N THR A 94 8.38 -3.42 2.04
CA THR A 94 9.06 -4.57 1.39
C THR A 94 8.41 -5.92 1.69
N VAL A 95 7.30 -5.94 2.43
CA VAL A 95 6.61 -7.16 2.84
C VAL A 95 5.33 -7.40 2.06
N ARG A 96 4.80 -6.47 1.25
CA ARG A 96 3.43 -6.62 0.73
C ARG A 96 3.26 -7.47 -0.51
N GLU A 97 4.24 -7.63 -1.40
CA GLU A 97 4.02 -8.62 -2.46
C GLU A 97 4.02 -10.02 -1.83
N THR A 98 5.08 -10.37 -1.09
CA THR A 98 5.18 -11.65 -0.40
C THR A 98 4.13 -11.88 0.69
N ALA A 99 3.80 -10.92 1.56
CA ALA A 99 2.80 -11.10 2.62
C ALA A 99 1.35 -10.91 2.18
N TYR A 100 1.07 -10.22 1.07
CA TYR A 100 -0.28 -10.24 0.48
C TYR A 100 -0.51 -11.55 -0.26
N LEU A 101 0.52 -12.08 -0.94
CA LEU A 101 0.49 -13.42 -1.52
C LEU A 101 0.39 -14.50 -0.43
N GLU A 102 1.24 -14.46 0.61
CA GLU A 102 1.19 -15.37 1.77
C GLU A 102 -0.10 -15.19 2.58
N GLY A 103 -0.61 -13.96 2.70
CA GLY A 103 -1.87 -13.64 3.35
C GLY A 103 -3.08 -14.19 2.59
N LYS A 104 -3.10 -14.07 1.26
CA LYS A 104 -4.12 -14.69 0.40
C LYS A 104 -4.03 -16.21 0.41
N ALA A 105 -2.83 -16.78 0.28
CA ALA A 105 -2.59 -18.21 0.41
C ALA A 105 -3.10 -18.74 1.77
N SER A 106 -2.81 -18.03 2.86
CA SER A 106 -3.29 -18.37 4.20
C SER A 106 -4.82 -18.26 4.32
N MET A 107 -5.44 -17.26 3.68
CA MET A 107 -6.89 -17.09 3.64
C MET A 107 -7.58 -18.24 2.89
N ILE A 108 -7.05 -18.67 1.75
CA ILE A 108 -7.56 -19.84 1.01
C ILE A 108 -7.53 -21.08 1.90
N LEU A 109 -6.39 -21.37 2.53
CA LEU A 109 -6.24 -22.51 3.43
C LEU A 109 -7.20 -22.42 4.63
N ARG A 110 -7.41 -21.22 5.17
CA ARG A 110 -8.34 -20.98 6.28
C ARG A 110 -9.80 -21.21 5.89
N VAL A 111 -10.20 -20.83 4.68
CA VAL A 111 -11.56 -21.07 4.16
C VAL A 111 -11.80 -22.57 3.99
N LEU A 112 -10.84 -23.30 3.40
CA LEU A 112 -10.93 -24.76 3.24
C LEU A 112 -11.04 -25.47 4.60
N GLU A 113 -10.25 -25.06 5.59
CA GLU A 113 -10.34 -25.57 6.96
C GLU A 113 -11.74 -25.31 7.57
N LYS A 114 -12.29 -24.11 7.35
CA LYS A 114 -13.64 -23.75 7.83
C LYS A 114 -14.75 -24.54 7.14
N HIS A 115 -14.55 -24.94 5.89
CA HIS A 115 -15.45 -25.83 5.16
C HIS A 115 -15.27 -27.30 5.55
N GLY A 116 -14.29 -27.63 6.39
CA GLY A 116 -13.98 -29.01 6.77
C GLY A 116 -13.32 -29.82 5.65
N ILE A 117 -12.77 -29.15 4.64
CA ILE A 117 -12.09 -29.77 3.51
C ILE A 117 -10.66 -30.09 3.94
N ALA A 118 -10.29 -31.38 3.85
CA ALA A 118 -8.93 -31.81 4.09
C ALA A 118 -8.03 -31.28 2.96
N VAL A 119 -6.97 -30.57 3.32
CA VAL A 119 -5.99 -30.03 2.37
C VAL A 119 -4.74 -30.91 2.42
N PRO A 120 -4.44 -31.70 1.37
CA PRO A 120 -3.18 -32.45 1.28
C PRO A 120 -1.97 -31.50 1.29
N GLU A 121 -0.83 -31.96 1.82
CA GLU A 121 0.38 -31.14 1.90
C GLU A 121 0.86 -30.67 0.52
N ASP A 122 0.74 -31.49 -0.53
CA ASP A 122 1.08 -31.11 -1.91
C ASP A 122 0.22 -29.92 -2.41
N THR A 123 -1.05 -29.88 -2.02
CA THR A 123 -1.96 -28.78 -2.36
C THR A 123 -1.61 -27.52 -1.60
N ARG A 124 -1.27 -27.67 -0.32
CA ARG A 124 -0.84 -26.58 0.55
C ARG A 124 0.44 -25.93 0.01
N GLU A 125 1.43 -26.73 -0.35
CA GLU A 125 2.71 -26.24 -0.89
C GLU A 125 2.51 -25.49 -2.20
N ARG A 126 1.63 -25.99 -3.09
CA ARG A 126 1.26 -25.30 -4.33
C ARG A 126 0.61 -23.94 -4.10
N ILE A 127 -0.24 -23.81 -3.08
CA ILE A 127 -0.91 -22.53 -2.76
C ILE A 127 0.10 -21.53 -2.19
N ILE A 128 0.98 -21.97 -1.27
CA ILE A 128 1.95 -21.09 -0.59
C ILE A 128 3.08 -20.64 -1.53
N SER A 129 3.48 -21.48 -2.49
CA SER A 129 4.53 -21.16 -3.47
C SER A 129 4.05 -20.30 -4.64
N CYS A 130 2.75 -20.03 -4.74
CA CYS A 130 2.20 -19.22 -5.82
C CYS A 130 2.54 -17.74 -5.63
N THR A 131 3.22 -17.16 -6.61
CA THR A 131 3.57 -15.73 -6.64
C THR A 131 2.74 -14.91 -7.60
N ASP A 132 1.69 -15.51 -8.18
CA ASP A 132 0.79 -14.83 -9.10
C ASP A 132 -0.51 -14.43 -8.37
N LEU A 133 -0.76 -13.12 -8.34
CA LEU A 133 -1.84 -12.55 -7.57
C LEU A 133 -3.22 -12.80 -8.19
N ASP A 134 -3.31 -12.79 -9.51
CA ASP A 134 -4.57 -13.04 -10.22
C ASP A 134 -5.00 -14.49 -10.01
N THR A 135 -4.05 -15.42 -10.11
CA THR A 135 -4.25 -16.84 -9.77
C THR A 135 -4.71 -17.04 -8.32
N LEU A 136 -4.05 -16.41 -7.34
CA LEU A 136 -4.47 -16.50 -5.93
C LEU A 136 -5.85 -15.88 -5.68
N THR A 137 -6.24 -14.86 -6.43
CA THR A 137 -7.58 -14.26 -6.32
C THR A 137 -8.65 -15.22 -6.82
N LEU A 138 -8.42 -15.85 -7.97
CA LEU A 138 -9.34 -16.86 -8.52
C LEU A 138 -9.50 -18.06 -7.59
N TRP A 139 -8.40 -18.56 -7.00
CA TRP A 139 -8.47 -19.65 -6.03
C TRP A 139 -9.20 -19.25 -4.75
N PHE A 140 -9.03 -18.01 -4.29
CA PHE A 140 -9.80 -17.50 -3.16
C PHE A 140 -11.30 -17.49 -3.45
N ASP A 141 -11.72 -16.96 -4.60
CA ASP A 141 -13.14 -16.93 -4.96
C ASP A 141 -13.73 -18.35 -5.07
N ARG A 142 -13.00 -19.29 -5.65
CA ARG A 142 -13.40 -20.71 -5.74
C ARG A 142 -13.46 -21.40 -4.36
N SER A 143 -12.56 -21.04 -3.44
CA SER A 143 -12.55 -21.63 -2.09
C SER A 143 -13.85 -21.38 -1.32
N LEU A 144 -14.55 -20.28 -1.60
CA LEU A 144 -15.81 -19.91 -0.95
C LEU A 144 -16.98 -20.83 -1.30
N THR A 145 -16.88 -21.58 -2.40
CA THR A 145 -17.92 -22.54 -2.84
C THR A 145 -17.38 -23.96 -3.03
N ALA A 146 -16.08 -24.17 -2.83
CA ALA A 146 -15.44 -25.46 -2.97
C ALA A 146 -16.02 -26.48 -1.98
N THR A 147 -16.16 -27.72 -2.45
CA THR A 147 -16.55 -28.89 -1.67
C THR A 147 -15.40 -29.88 -1.49
N ALA A 148 -14.37 -29.76 -2.33
CA ALA A 148 -13.11 -30.48 -2.25
C ALA A 148 -11.93 -29.56 -2.58
N ALA A 149 -10.70 -29.94 -2.22
CA ALA A 149 -9.52 -29.09 -2.42
C ALA A 149 -9.16 -28.94 -3.91
N GLU A 150 -9.50 -29.94 -4.72
CA GLU A 150 -9.27 -29.98 -6.17
C GLU A 150 -10.11 -28.94 -6.93
N ASP A 151 -11.27 -28.54 -6.36
CA ASP A 151 -12.19 -27.55 -6.96
C ASP A 151 -11.52 -26.18 -7.15
N LEU A 152 -10.48 -25.86 -6.37
CA LEU A 152 -9.68 -24.65 -6.52
C LEU A 152 -8.99 -24.58 -7.88
N PHE A 153 -8.50 -25.74 -8.35
CA PHE A 153 -7.67 -25.87 -9.54
C PHE A 153 -8.46 -26.33 -10.76
N ALA A 154 -9.76 -26.56 -10.63
CA ALA A 154 -10.60 -26.93 -11.76
C ALA A 154 -10.43 -25.88 -12.87
N GLU A 155 -10.01 -26.30 -14.06
CA GLU A 155 -10.04 -25.41 -15.21
C GLU A 155 -11.51 -25.05 -15.45
N ASP A 156 -11.79 -23.77 -15.73
CA ASP A 156 -13.13 -23.42 -16.23
C ASP A 156 -13.38 -24.32 -17.44
N PRO A 157 -14.45 -25.14 -17.45
CA PRO A 157 -14.80 -25.87 -18.64
C PRO A 157 -15.17 -24.83 -19.71
N GLU A 158 -14.25 -24.63 -20.66
CA GLU A 158 -14.46 -24.01 -21.97
C GLU A 158 -14.38 -22.47 -22.03
N ALA A 159 -13.18 -21.96 -22.35
CA ALA A 159 -13.07 -21.07 -23.50
C ALA A 159 -12.68 -21.94 -24.70
N PRO A 160 -13.58 -22.20 -25.67
CA PRO A 160 -13.26 -23.06 -26.80
C PRO A 160 -12.11 -22.46 -27.60
N GLY A 161 -11.20 -23.34 -28.03
CA GLY A 161 -9.98 -23.00 -28.75
C GLY A 161 -10.22 -21.99 -29.88
N GLN A 162 -9.44 -20.91 -29.86
CA GLN A 162 -9.32 -20.03 -31.01
C GLN A 162 -8.60 -20.81 -32.12
N SER A 163 -9.36 -21.04 -33.19
CA SER A 163 -8.98 -21.72 -34.42
C SER A 163 -7.92 -20.96 -35.22
#